data_AF-A0A9E3MI72-F1
#
_entry.id   AF-A0A9E3MI72-F1
#
_cell.length_a   1.000
_cell.length_b   1.000
_cell.length_c   1.000
_cell.angle_alpha   90.00
_cell.angle_beta   90.00
_cell.angle_gamma   90.00
#
_symmetry.space_group_name_H-M   'P 1'
#
loop_
_entity.id
_entity.type
_entity.pdbx_description
1 polymer ?
#
loop_
_entity_poly.entity_id
_entity_poly.type
_entity_poly.pdbx_seq_one_letter_code
_entity_poly.pdbx_strand_id
1 'polypeptide(L)'
;MNAPAEPRLWNTRATQRVQRLERVAAELGPALRGKRVASEQVVALLNAALNPFDRVCLEGNNQKQADFLARALVQADVQRVHDLHMVQSVLALPEHLDVFENGIASKLDFSFSGPQGARLAQLVAQGGV
;
A
#
# COMPACT_ATOMS: atom_id res chain seq x y z
N MET A 1 9.10 -43.94 7.06
CA MET A 1 9.06 -42.97 8.17
C MET A 1 8.33 -41.75 7.67
N ASN A 2 7.12 -41.48 8.17
CA ASN A 2 6.40 -40.26 7.82
C ASN A 2 6.97 -39.11 8.65
N ALA A 3 7.46 -38.06 8.00
CA ALA A 3 7.88 -36.85 8.70
C ALA A 3 6.69 -36.30 9.52
N PRO A 4 6.92 -35.83 10.76
CA PRO A 4 5.86 -35.20 11.54
C PRO A 4 5.35 -33.99 10.78
N ALA A 5 4.03 -33.92 10.56
CA ALA A 5 3.41 -32.76 9.95
C ALA A 5 3.55 -31.57 10.91
N GLU A 6 4.23 -30.51 10.46
CA GLU A 6 4.29 -29.22 11.15
C GLU A 6 2.87 -28.77 11.56
N PRO A 7 2.68 -28.30 12.81
CA PRO A 7 1.37 -27.85 13.26
C PRO A 7 0.88 -26.68 12.40
N ARG A 8 -0.33 -26.83 11.82
CA ARG A 8 -0.93 -25.76 11.01
C ARG A 8 -1.26 -24.56 11.89
N LEU A 9 -0.63 -23.43 11.62
CA LEU A 9 -0.91 -22.14 12.24
C LEU A 9 -2.10 -21.47 11.53
N TRP A 10 -3.26 -21.45 12.19
CA TRP A 10 -4.51 -20.90 11.64
C TRP A 10 -4.72 -19.40 11.87
N ASN A 11 -3.82 -18.74 12.60
CA ASN A 11 -3.96 -17.34 13.03
C ASN A 11 -2.93 -16.38 12.41
N THR A 12 -2.24 -16.77 11.33
CA THR A 12 -1.16 -15.98 10.71
C THR A 12 -1.55 -14.53 10.40
N ARG A 13 -2.75 -14.31 9.86
CA ARG A 13 -3.28 -12.95 9.59
C ARG A 13 -3.46 -12.11 10.85
N ALA A 14 -3.91 -12.73 11.94
CA ALA A 14 -4.08 -12.03 13.22
C ALA A 14 -2.72 -11.65 13.82
N THR A 15 -1.75 -12.58 13.79
CA THR A 15 -0.38 -12.33 14.24
C THR A 15 0.29 -11.22 13.43
N GLN A 16 0.17 -11.25 12.09
CA GLN A 16 0.69 -10.19 11.22
C GLN A 16 0.09 -8.82 11.52
N ARG A 17 -1.23 -8.77 11.82
CA ARG A 17 -1.88 -7.51 12.21
C ARG A 17 -1.32 -6.98 13.52
N VAL A 18 -1.09 -7.83 14.52
CA VAL A 18 -0.49 -7.43 15.81
C VAL A 18 0.92 -6.86 15.58
N GLN A 19 1.76 -7.56 14.82
CA GLN A 19 3.11 -7.10 14.49
C GLN A 19 3.13 -5.73 13.80
N ARG A 20 2.21 -5.49 12.85
CA ARG A 20 2.07 -4.18 12.21
C ARG A 20 1.71 -3.08 13.21
N LEU A 21 0.77 -3.34 14.12
CA LEU A 21 0.38 -2.38 15.15
C LEU A 21 1.53 -2.08 16.12
N GLU A 22 2.31 -3.09 16.49
CA GLU A 22 3.51 -2.92 17.33
C GLU A 22 4.57 -2.06 16.63
N ARG A 23 4.84 -2.30 15.33
CA ARG A 23 5.75 -1.46 14.56
C ARG A 23 5.28 -0.03 14.44
N VAL A 24 3.99 0.20 14.19
CA VAL A 24 3.42 1.55 14.12
C VAL A 24 3.54 2.25 15.48
N ALA A 25 3.26 1.54 16.58
CA ALA A 25 3.43 2.09 17.93
C ALA A 25 4.89 2.44 18.23
N ALA A 26 5.84 1.61 17.80
CA ALA A 26 7.26 1.87 17.95
C ALA A 26 7.75 3.06 17.10
N GLU A 27 7.33 3.13 15.84
CA GLU A 27 7.72 4.19 14.89
C GLU A 27 7.16 5.55 15.31
N LEU A 28 5.88 5.62 15.67
CA LEU A 28 5.20 6.88 15.98
C LEU A 28 5.34 7.29 17.44
N GLY A 29 5.57 6.33 18.35
CA GLY A 29 5.76 6.57 19.77
C GLY A 29 4.69 7.49 20.38
N PRO A 30 5.08 8.56 21.09
CA PRO A 30 4.14 9.52 21.69
C PRO A 30 3.23 10.26 20.70
N ALA A 31 3.58 10.29 19.41
CA ALA A 31 2.75 10.96 18.40
C ALA A 31 1.48 10.17 18.07
N LEU A 32 1.44 8.86 18.37
CA LEU A 32 0.25 8.03 18.19
C LEU A 32 -0.74 8.24 19.35
N ARG A 33 -1.89 8.84 19.05
CA ARG A 33 -2.96 9.09 20.04
C ARG A 33 -4.11 8.12 19.83
N GLY A 34 -3.93 6.89 20.30
CA GLY A 34 -4.88 5.81 20.08
C GLY A 34 -5.01 5.50 18.58
N LYS A 35 -6.14 5.85 17.96
CA LYS A 35 -6.37 5.68 16.51
C LYS A 35 -6.07 6.94 15.69
N ARG A 36 -5.64 8.03 16.32
CA ARG A 36 -5.37 9.31 15.66
C ARG A 36 -3.87 9.46 15.44
N VAL A 37 -3.51 9.85 14.22
CA VAL A 37 -2.15 10.12 13.78
C VAL A 37 -2.12 11.55 13.22
N ALA A 38 -1.10 12.31 13.59
CA ALA A 38 -0.89 13.65 13.06
C ALA A 38 -0.59 13.58 11.55
N SER A 39 -1.09 14.53 10.76
CA SER A 39 -0.97 14.47 9.29
C SER A 39 0.49 14.43 8.83
N GLU A 40 1.39 15.07 9.55
CA GLU A 40 2.84 15.11 9.26
C GLU A 40 3.50 13.75 9.44
N GLN A 41 2.86 12.82 10.17
CA GLN A 41 3.35 11.49 10.46
C GLN A 41 2.79 10.42 9.51
N VAL A 42 2.03 10.82 8.48
CA VAL A 42 1.37 9.88 7.57
C VAL A 42 2.37 8.99 6.81
N VAL A 43 3.51 9.53 6.39
CA VAL A 43 4.53 8.75 5.65
C VAL A 43 5.19 7.74 6.59
N ALA A 44 5.56 8.16 7.81
CA ALA A 44 6.08 7.25 8.84
C ALA A 44 5.08 6.14 9.18
N LEU A 45 3.79 6.47 9.30
CA LEU A 45 2.73 5.49 9.47
C LEU A 45 2.69 4.47 8.33
N LEU A 46 2.69 4.92 7.06
CA LEU A 46 2.63 4.02 5.91
C LEU A 46 3.87 3.10 5.84
N ASN A 47 5.06 3.65 6.08
CA ASN A 47 6.32 2.90 6.12
C ASN A 47 6.39 1.84 7.24
N ALA A 48 5.65 2.04 8.33
CA ALA A 48 5.58 1.07 9.44
C ALA A 48 4.43 0.06 9.29
N ALA A 49 3.29 0.52 8.76
CA ALA A 49 2.06 -0.25 8.67
C ALA A 49 2.04 -1.23 7.48
N LEU A 50 2.60 -0.84 6.34
CA LEU A 50 2.69 -1.66 5.14
C LEU A 50 3.90 -2.60 5.20
N ASN A 51 3.82 -3.69 4.46
CA ASN A 51 4.95 -4.56 4.15
C ASN A 51 5.13 -4.58 2.63
N PRO A 52 6.33 -4.96 2.15
CA PRO A 52 6.50 -5.33 0.76
C PRO A 52 5.51 -6.41 0.34
N PHE A 53 5.09 -6.38 -0.92
CA PHE A 53 4.14 -7.34 -1.52
C PHE A 53 2.72 -7.32 -0.96
N ASP A 54 2.37 -6.33 -0.14
CA ASP A 54 1.00 -6.18 0.35
C ASP A 54 0.02 -5.90 -0.79
N ARG A 55 -1.19 -6.46 -0.66
CA ARG A 55 -2.33 -6.06 -1.48
C ARG A 55 -3.02 -4.87 -0.82
N VAL A 56 -2.92 -3.71 -1.45
CA VAL A 56 -3.41 -2.44 -0.91
C VAL A 56 -4.59 -1.93 -1.73
N CYS A 57 -5.73 -1.79 -1.07
CA CYS A 57 -6.87 -1.08 -1.63
C CYS A 57 -6.73 0.40 -1.31
N LEU A 58 -6.48 1.22 -2.33
CA LEU A 58 -6.42 2.67 -2.19
C LEU A 58 -7.70 3.29 -2.76
N GLU A 59 -8.50 3.88 -1.87
CA GLU A 59 -9.82 4.40 -2.20
C GLU A 59 -9.73 5.48 -3.29
N GLY A 60 -10.33 5.17 -4.42
CA GLY A 60 -10.70 6.09 -5.47
C GLY A 60 -11.96 5.57 -6.15
N ASN A 61 -13.03 6.36 -6.12
CA ASN A 61 -14.27 6.08 -6.85
C ASN A 61 -14.61 7.25 -7.78
N ASN A 62 -15.76 7.19 -8.48
CA ASN A 62 -16.10 8.21 -9.46
C ASN A 62 -16.25 9.65 -8.88
N GLN A 63 -16.27 9.83 -7.55
CA GLN A 63 -16.49 11.12 -6.88
C GLN A 63 -15.50 11.40 -5.73
N LYS A 64 -15.16 10.37 -4.93
CA LYS A 64 -14.33 10.48 -3.72
C LYS A 64 -12.97 9.83 -3.95
N GLN A 65 -11.92 10.54 -3.55
CA GLN A 65 -10.53 10.10 -3.61
C GLN A 65 -9.90 10.24 -2.24
N ALA A 66 -9.11 9.26 -1.80
CA ALA A 66 -8.22 9.39 -0.65
C ALA A 66 -6.91 10.09 -1.06
N ASP A 67 -7.03 11.27 -1.65
CA ASP A 67 -5.95 12.02 -2.29
C ASP A 67 -4.78 12.32 -1.34
N PHE A 68 -5.08 12.63 -0.08
CA PHE A 68 -4.05 12.80 0.96
C PHE A 68 -3.20 11.54 1.16
N LEU A 69 -3.82 10.36 1.19
CA LEU A 69 -3.10 9.10 1.35
C LEU A 69 -2.38 8.69 0.07
N ALA A 70 -2.94 9.00 -1.10
CA ALA A 70 -2.26 8.76 -2.38
C ALA A 70 -0.94 9.55 -2.47
N ARG A 71 -0.98 10.86 -2.18
CA ARG A 71 0.22 11.72 -2.13
C ARG A 71 1.24 11.27 -1.09
N ALA A 72 0.76 10.78 0.05
CA ALA A 72 1.63 10.25 1.10
C ALA A 72 2.30 8.93 0.68
N LEU A 73 1.57 8.04 0.02
CA LEU A 73 2.10 6.74 -0.41
C LEU A 73 3.23 6.90 -1.44
N VAL A 74 3.12 7.86 -2.36
CA VAL A 74 4.18 8.20 -3.33
C VAL A 74 5.50 8.58 -2.66
N GLN A 75 5.47 9.07 -1.40
CA GLN A 75 6.63 9.47 -0.60
C GLN A 75 7.16 8.35 0.31
N ALA A 76 6.60 7.14 0.22
CA ALA A 76 7.05 6.01 1.03
C ALA A 76 8.51 5.64 0.73
N ASP A 77 9.19 5.11 1.73
CA ASP A 77 10.55 4.60 1.58
C ASP A 77 10.51 3.27 0.83
N VAL A 78 10.99 3.27 -0.41
CA VAL A 78 10.97 2.10 -1.30
C VAL A 78 11.79 0.92 -0.75
N GLN A 79 12.76 1.14 0.14
CA GLN A 79 13.47 0.03 0.79
C GLN A 79 12.59 -0.71 1.81
N ARG A 80 11.53 -0.06 2.29
CA ARG A 80 10.58 -0.60 3.28
C ARG A 80 9.26 -1.01 2.65
N VAL A 81 8.81 -0.30 1.62
CA VAL A 81 7.52 -0.48 0.96
C VAL A 81 7.74 -0.54 -0.55
N HIS A 82 7.68 -1.75 -1.09
CA HIS A 82 7.87 -2.01 -2.52
C HIS A 82 7.03 -3.20 -2.97
N ASP A 83 6.92 -3.37 -4.28
CA ASP A 83 6.17 -4.46 -4.91
C ASP A 83 4.71 -4.58 -4.46
N LEU A 84 4.09 -3.45 -4.08
CA LEU A 84 2.69 -3.45 -3.70
C LEU A 84 1.81 -3.91 -4.87
N HIS A 85 0.77 -4.68 -4.53
CA HIS A 85 -0.34 -4.94 -5.43
C HIS A 85 -1.46 -3.95 -5.13
N MET A 86 -1.60 -2.94 -6.00
CA MET A 86 -2.63 -1.93 -5.90
C MET A 86 -3.96 -2.44 -6.46
N VAL A 87 -5.03 -2.27 -5.69
CA VAL A 87 -6.40 -2.61 -6.08
C VAL A 87 -7.24 -1.34 -6.01
N GLN A 88 -7.76 -0.87 -7.15
CA GLN A 88 -8.46 0.41 -7.21
C GLN A 88 -9.67 0.35 -8.14
N SER A 89 -10.82 0.87 -7.71
CA SER A 89 -11.98 0.96 -8.60
C SER A 89 -11.71 1.93 -9.77
N VAL A 90 -11.11 3.08 -9.48
CA VAL A 90 -10.86 4.15 -10.46
C VAL A 90 -9.43 4.70 -10.36
N LEU A 91 -8.74 4.81 -11.50
CA LEU A 91 -7.49 5.57 -11.64
C LEU A 91 -7.81 7.00 -12.07
N ALA A 92 -7.96 7.90 -11.10
CA ALA A 92 -8.27 9.30 -11.35
C ALA A 92 -7.06 10.23 -11.16
N LEU A 93 -6.25 9.97 -10.14
CA LEU A 93 -5.15 10.83 -9.73
C LEU A 93 -3.82 10.40 -10.36
N PRO A 94 -2.90 11.33 -10.69
CA PRO A 94 -1.54 10.99 -11.13
C PRO A 94 -0.81 10.07 -10.15
N GLU A 95 -1.00 10.30 -8.85
CA GLU A 95 -0.36 9.55 -7.77
C GLU A 95 -0.69 8.05 -7.79
N HIS A 96 -1.81 7.67 -8.42
CA HIS A 96 -2.18 6.26 -8.60
C HIS A 96 -1.22 5.54 -9.56
N LEU A 97 -0.55 6.25 -10.46
CA LEU A 97 0.47 5.70 -11.37
C LEU A 97 1.90 6.05 -10.91
N ASP A 98 2.10 7.16 -10.20
CA ASP A 98 3.43 7.55 -9.68
C ASP A 98 4.04 6.46 -8.76
N VAL A 99 3.21 5.74 -8.00
CA VAL A 99 3.69 4.64 -7.14
C VAL A 99 4.36 3.50 -7.93
N PHE A 100 4.01 3.32 -9.20
CA PHE A 100 4.65 2.32 -10.06
C PHE A 100 5.98 2.83 -10.60
N GLU A 101 6.00 4.07 -11.09
CA GLU A 101 7.22 4.73 -11.59
C GLU A 101 8.30 4.86 -10.49
N ASN A 102 7.88 5.03 -9.24
CA ASN A 102 8.76 5.11 -8.08
C ASN A 102 9.19 3.74 -7.51
N GLY A 103 8.72 2.62 -8.09
CA GLY A 103 9.05 1.27 -7.62
C GLY A 103 8.34 0.83 -6.32
N ILE A 104 7.34 1.59 -5.86
CA ILE A 104 6.55 1.26 -4.67
C ILE A 104 5.55 0.15 -5.00
N ALA A 105 4.95 0.17 -6.18
CA ALA A 105 3.97 -0.81 -6.65
C ALA A 105 4.47 -1.55 -7.89
N SER A 106 4.04 -2.81 -8.03
CA SER A 106 4.41 -3.64 -9.18
C SER A 106 3.25 -4.44 -9.79
N LYS A 107 2.04 -4.34 -9.23
CA LYS A 107 0.83 -4.97 -9.79
C LYS A 107 -0.38 -4.06 -9.62
N LEU A 108 -1.26 -4.06 -10.62
CA LEU A 108 -2.47 -3.24 -10.62
C LEU A 108 -3.70 -4.04 -11.05
N ASP A 109 -4.69 -4.12 -10.16
CA ASP A 109 -6.06 -4.54 -10.49
C ASP A 109 -6.98 -3.30 -10.44
N PHE A 110 -7.62 -2.97 -11.55
CA PHE A 110 -8.52 -1.82 -11.63
C PHE A 110 -9.75 -2.04 -12.53
N SER A 111 -10.76 -1.15 -12.40
CA SER A 111 -12.00 -1.22 -13.19
C SER A 111 -12.12 -0.09 -14.22
N PHE A 112 -11.75 1.14 -13.86
CA PHE A 112 -11.85 2.29 -14.75
C PHE A 112 -10.60 3.18 -14.69
N SER A 113 -10.06 3.59 -15.83
CA SER A 113 -8.82 4.40 -15.91
C SER A 113 -9.00 5.80 -16.49
N GLY A 114 -10.23 6.23 -16.81
CA GLY A 114 -10.60 7.48 -17.50
C GLY A 114 -9.45 8.47 -17.80
N PRO A 115 -9.15 9.44 -16.91
CA PRO A 115 -8.12 10.46 -17.16
C PRO A 115 -6.69 9.92 -17.28
N GLN A 116 -6.39 8.79 -16.64
CA GLN A 116 -5.04 8.19 -16.59
C GLN A 116 -4.83 7.10 -17.65
N GLY A 117 -5.84 6.81 -18.49
CA GLY A 117 -5.80 5.67 -19.41
C GLY A 117 -4.63 5.68 -20.39
N ALA A 118 -4.30 6.85 -20.96
CA ALA A 118 -3.16 6.99 -21.87
C ALA A 118 -1.82 6.78 -21.15
N ARG A 119 -1.66 7.34 -19.95
CA ARG A 119 -0.45 7.17 -19.13
C ARG A 119 -0.28 5.71 -18.70
N LEU A 120 -1.37 5.06 -18.28
CA LEU A 120 -1.36 3.64 -17.97
C LEU A 120 -0.91 2.79 -19.16
N ALA A 121 -1.44 3.05 -20.37
CA ALA A 121 -1.05 2.32 -21.56
C ALA A 121 0.46 2.45 -21.87
N GLN A 122 1.03 3.65 -21.68
CA GLN A 122 2.46 3.88 -21.83
C GLN A 122 3.28 3.12 -20.80
N LEU A 123 2.84 3.14 -19.53
CA LEU A 123 3.52 2.45 -18.44
C LEU A 123 3.55 0.93 -18.66
N VAL A 124 2.42 0.35 -19.10
CA VAL A 124 2.34 -1.08 -19.47
C VAL A 124 3.26 -1.40 -20.66
N ALA A 125 3.29 -0.55 -21.68
CA ALA A 125 4.16 -0.76 -22.85
C ALA A 125 5.66 -0.77 -22.49
N GLN A 126 6.04 -0.14 -21.38
CA GLN A 126 7.41 -0.10 -20.86
C GLN A 126 7.70 -1.21 -19.84
N GLY A 127 6.71 -2.05 -19.50
CA GLY A 127 6.84 -3.08 -18.47
C GLY A 127 6.81 -2.55 -17.03
N GLY A 128 6.22 -1.36 -16.81
CA GLY A 128 6.16 -0.68 -15.52
C GLY A 128 4.95 -1.06 -14.63
N VAL A 129 4.13 -2.03 -15.05
CA VAL A 129 2.99 -2.61 -14.30
C VAL A 129 2.92 -4.10 -14.58
#